data_AF-A0A7W9FJT7-F1
#
_entry.id   AF-A0A7W9FJT7-F1
#
_cell.length_a   1.000
_cell.length_b   1.000
_cell.length_c   1.000
_cell.angle_alpha   90.00
_cell.angle_beta   90.00
_cell.angle_gamma   90.00
#
_symmetry.space_group_name_H-M   'P 1'
#
loop_
_entity.id
_entity.type
_entity.pdbx_description
1 polymer ?
#
loop_
_entity_poly.entity_id
_entity_poly.type
_entity_poly.pdbx_seq_one_letter_code
_entity_poly.pdbx_strand_id
1 'polypeptide(L)'
;MIDPDTSTTGPATASGTPTTAPRALRWAGTRAFLLECASLADVVALHAHLTAAPLPGQVEAVAAAETVTLSFTHRAAAVAGARAVQSLTVTDRAGQSGRTVDIDVVYDGEDLAEVGRLTGLGADGVVRVHTQTLWTGAFGGFAPGFTYLVAEDDPLQVPRRSTPRTSVPAGSVAIAGHFSAVYPRSSPGGWQLLGHTDARMWDLERSSPALVRPGDRVRYRAVRELLRVTRDPEPAPESMPEPTTAPEAGTAGAVAAGGTATSPSGPPVQSAAAALVVEAPGLQSLVQDLGRPGLGDLGVSASGAADTASARQANRLVGNPPGEAVIEALLGGLSVRARGSVVLALAGADTPARITSVPGSGADDRPAPPRTPFALHDGETLILDEPTAGLRTYLAVRGGLDVPAVLGSRSTDTMSGIGPEPLASGTELPVRGDRGFAAVGTAEPALRRLPRAGEVTTLRVVPGPRQDWFGAAGLEVLGGQDWAVSSQSNRIGVRLEAPAGGTPLERVREGELSSEGAVAGALQVPPSGLPVLFLADHPVTGGYPVIGVVVPEDLPLAAQLPPGAGVRFEPVTPLTLVPAVHLDAATAPERGTADPGADSAEHPATPLERTDP
;
A
#
# COMPACT_ATOMS: atom_id res chain seq x y z
N MET A 1 -27.47 58.83 55.59
CA MET A 1 -28.11 57.51 55.45
C MET A 1 -28.04 57.19 53.97
N ILE A 2 -27.15 56.25 53.63
CA ILE A 2 -26.95 55.52 52.37
C ILE A 2 -26.72 56.35 51.09
N ASP A 3 -25.54 56.17 50.51
CA ASP A 3 -25.31 56.27 49.06
C ASP A 3 -24.33 55.13 48.64
N PRO A 4 -24.53 54.46 47.48
CA PRO A 4 -23.72 53.32 47.05
C PRO A 4 -22.81 53.68 45.86
N ASP A 5 -21.50 53.40 45.94
CA ASP A 5 -20.73 52.85 44.81
C ASP A 5 -19.27 52.58 45.20
N THR A 6 -18.73 51.44 44.78
CA THR A 6 -17.31 51.22 44.39
C THR A 6 -17.10 49.73 44.13
N SER A 7 -17.37 49.30 42.89
CA SER A 7 -16.81 48.06 42.36
C SER A 7 -15.40 48.36 41.82
N THR A 8 -14.40 47.64 42.35
CA THR A 8 -13.00 47.77 41.94
C THR A 8 -12.68 46.69 40.91
N THR A 9 -12.24 47.12 39.74
CA THR A 9 -11.77 46.30 38.62
C THR A 9 -10.46 45.59 38.99
N GLY A 10 -10.46 44.26 38.98
CA GLY A 10 -9.24 43.44 39.00
C GLY A 10 -8.74 43.18 37.58
N PRO A 11 -7.42 43.03 37.36
CA PRO A 11 -6.87 42.81 36.02
C PRO A 11 -7.23 41.40 35.52
N ALA A 12 -7.79 41.34 34.32
CA ALA A 12 -8.02 40.09 33.60
C ALA A 12 -6.67 39.47 33.22
N THR A 13 -6.34 38.33 33.84
CA THR A 13 -5.25 37.47 33.42
C THR A 13 -5.66 36.74 32.14
N ALA A 14 -5.27 37.28 30.98
CA ALA A 14 -5.29 36.57 29.71
C ALA A 14 -3.85 36.17 29.36
N SER A 15 -3.53 34.89 29.49
CA SER A 15 -2.37 34.25 28.83
C SER A 15 -2.43 32.73 29.06
N GLY A 16 -3.44 32.09 28.47
CA GLY A 16 -3.40 30.65 28.22
C GLY A 16 -2.86 30.43 26.81
N THR A 17 -1.72 29.75 26.68
CA THR A 17 -1.21 29.28 25.38
C THR A 17 -2.29 28.39 24.74
N PRO A 18 -2.71 28.64 23.49
CA PRO A 18 -3.78 27.86 22.87
C PRO A 18 -3.36 26.40 22.76
N THR A 19 -4.07 25.53 23.49
CA THR A 19 -3.89 24.08 23.45
C THR A 19 -4.55 23.52 22.20
N THR A 20 -3.81 22.78 21.40
CA THR A 20 -4.33 22.14 20.17
C THR A 20 -4.70 20.70 20.47
N ALA A 21 -5.91 20.47 20.96
CA ALA A 21 -6.50 19.15 21.11
C ALA A 21 -7.42 18.83 19.90
N PRO A 22 -7.49 17.58 19.43
CA PRO A 22 -8.40 17.20 18.36
C PRO A 22 -9.87 17.40 18.79
N ARG A 23 -10.69 17.94 17.88
CA ARG A 23 -12.13 18.18 18.09
C ARG A 23 -12.91 16.89 18.16
N ALA A 24 -12.52 15.90 17.36
CA ALA A 24 -13.19 14.61 17.30
C ALA A 24 -12.20 13.51 16.88
N LEU A 25 -12.51 12.29 17.31
CA LEU A 25 -11.86 11.06 16.84
C LEU A 25 -12.91 10.20 16.15
N ARG A 26 -12.60 9.72 14.94
CA ARG A 26 -13.48 8.86 14.15
C ARG A 26 -12.74 7.62 13.70
N TRP A 27 -13.29 6.46 14.01
CA TRP A 27 -12.70 5.18 13.59
C TRP A 27 -12.72 5.05 12.07
N ALA A 28 -11.59 4.58 11.53
CA ALA A 28 -11.42 4.21 10.13
C ALA A 28 -10.98 2.74 10.09
N GLY A 29 -11.91 1.84 10.42
CA GLY A 29 -11.60 0.42 10.59
C GLY A 29 -11.16 0.09 12.02
N THR A 30 -10.40 -0.99 12.16
CA THR A 30 -9.98 -1.54 13.47
C THR A 30 -8.55 -1.16 13.85
N ARG A 31 -7.79 -0.65 12.88
CA ARG A 31 -6.36 -0.33 13.02
C ARG A 31 -6.03 1.10 12.61
N ALA A 32 -7.03 1.94 12.37
CA ALA A 32 -6.83 3.34 12.07
C ALA A 32 -7.98 4.20 12.58
N PHE A 33 -7.69 5.48 12.80
CA PHE A 33 -8.69 6.50 13.11
C PHE A 33 -8.23 7.86 12.60
N LEU A 34 -9.21 8.73 12.37
CA LEU A 34 -9.06 10.09 11.91
C LEU A 34 -9.29 11.07 13.07
N LEU A 35 -8.38 12.02 13.23
CA LEU A 35 -8.47 13.13 14.18
C LEU A 35 -8.89 14.40 13.45
N GLU A 36 -10.01 14.98 13.82
CA GLU A 36 -10.47 16.27 13.27
C GLU A 36 -9.86 17.41 14.09
N CYS A 37 -9.28 18.40 13.42
CA CYS A 37 -8.63 19.54 14.04
C CYS A 37 -9.45 20.81 13.87
N ALA A 38 -9.14 21.84 14.66
CA ALA A 38 -9.89 23.09 14.61
C ALA A 38 -9.48 24.03 13.48
N SER A 39 -8.23 23.90 13.02
CA SER A 39 -7.64 24.66 11.95
C SER A 39 -6.50 23.87 11.31
N LEU A 40 -6.07 24.29 10.12
CA LEU A 40 -4.89 23.72 9.45
C LEU A 40 -3.61 23.88 10.28
N ALA A 41 -3.46 24.98 11.03
CA ALA A 41 -2.32 25.18 11.91
C ALA A 41 -2.26 24.09 13.01
N ASP A 42 -3.42 23.70 13.53
CA ASP A 42 -3.51 22.63 14.54
C ASP A 42 -3.21 21.26 13.91
N VAL A 43 -3.58 21.03 12.65
CA VAL A 43 -3.19 19.81 11.89
C VAL A 43 -1.68 19.72 11.75
N VAL A 44 -1.03 20.79 11.30
CA VAL A 44 0.43 20.83 11.11
C VAL A 44 1.15 20.60 12.45
N ALA A 45 0.71 21.24 13.53
CA ALA A 45 1.29 21.07 14.86
C ALA A 45 1.11 19.64 15.39
N LEU A 46 -0.11 19.09 15.28
CA LEU A 46 -0.41 17.73 15.73
C LEU A 46 0.36 16.68 14.93
N HIS A 47 0.41 16.83 13.61
CA HIS A 47 1.17 15.95 12.72
C HIS A 47 2.67 15.99 13.03
N ALA A 48 3.26 17.17 13.20
CA ALA A 48 4.66 17.32 13.57
C ALA A 48 4.96 16.63 14.92
N HIS A 49 4.07 16.80 15.91
CA HIS A 49 4.21 16.12 17.21
C HIS A 49 4.17 14.59 17.08
N LEU A 50 3.18 14.06 16.37
CA LEU A 50 2.99 12.61 16.20
C LEU A 50 4.03 11.96 15.28
N THR A 51 4.70 12.76 14.45
CA THR A 51 5.84 12.32 13.64
C THR A 51 7.12 12.29 14.47
N ALA A 52 7.36 13.31 15.29
CA ALA A 52 8.53 13.38 16.16
C ALA A 52 8.49 12.38 17.33
N ALA A 53 7.30 12.13 17.86
CA ALA A 53 7.05 11.17 18.94
C ALA A 53 5.87 10.25 18.61
N PRO A 54 6.07 9.24 17.73
CA PRO A 54 5.03 8.30 17.36
C PRO A 54 4.48 7.52 18.56
N LEU A 55 3.16 7.27 18.55
CA LEU A 55 2.52 6.42 19.55
C LEU A 55 2.99 4.96 19.41
N PRO A 56 2.98 4.15 20.49
CA PRO A 56 3.32 2.74 20.41
C PRO A 56 2.51 1.99 19.35
N GLY A 57 3.20 1.43 18.37
CA GLY A 57 2.58 0.69 17.27
C GLY A 57 1.96 1.55 16.16
N GLN A 58 2.12 2.89 16.21
CA GLN A 58 1.82 3.79 15.10
C GLN A 58 2.69 3.43 13.88
N VAL A 59 2.05 3.30 12.73
CA VAL A 59 2.72 2.99 11.46
C VAL A 59 2.81 4.24 10.62
N GLU A 60 1.72 5.00 10.53
CA GLU A 60 1.65 6.22 9.74
C GLU A 60 0.87 7.31 10.49
N ALA A 61 1.23 8.56 10.19
CA ALA A 61 0.42 9.73 10.47
C ALA A 61 0.31 10.52 9.17
N VAL A 62 -0.91 10.72 8.66
CA VAL A 62 -1.15 11.42 7.39
C VAL A 62 -1.95 12.67 7.69
N ALA A 63 -1.33 13.84 7.51
CA ALA A 63 -2.03 15.11 7.53
C ALA A 63 -2.80 15.33 6.22
N ALA A 64 -4.03 15.83 6.31
CA ALA A 64 -4.84 16.16 5.15
C ALA A 64 -5.89 17.21 5.52
N ALA A 65 -5.71 18.43 5.00
CA ALA A 65 -6.56 19.59 5.24
C ALA A 65 -6.87 19.85 6.72
N GLU A 66 -8.00 19.36 7.23
CA GLU A 66 -8.47 19.57 8.61
C GLU A 66 -8.27 18.34 9.50
N THR A 67 -7.56 17.32 9.00
CA THR A 67 -7.50 16.00 9.63
C THR A 67 -6.08 15.44 9.73
N VAL A 68 -5.85 14.60 10.74
CA VAL A 68 -4.69 13.71 10.83
C VAL A 68 -5.18 12.28 10.98
N THR A 69 -4.90 11.43 9.99
CA THR A 69 -5.22 10.00 10.03
C THR A 69 -4.04 9.23 10.62
N LEU A 70 -4.29 8.42 11.66
CA LEU A 70 -3.29 7.53 12.25
C LEU A 70 -3.61 6.08 11.93
N SER A 71 -2.60 5.32 11.51
CA SER A 71 -2.69 3.88 11.31
C SER A 71 -1.75 3.13 12.25
N PHE A 72 -2.12 1.89 12.60
CA PHE A 72 -1.43 1.10 13.62
C PHE A 72 -1.20 -0.33 13.15
N THR A 73 -0.15 -0.95 13.68
CA THR A 73 0.25 -2.32 13.35
C THR A 73 -0.85 -3.35 13.65
N HIS A 74 -1.59 -3.15 14.75
CA HIS A 74 -2.64 -4.05 15.21
C HIS A 74 -3.70 -3.30 16.03
N ARG A 75 -4.85 -3.93 16.22
CA ARG A 75 -6.03 -3.33 16.87
C ARG A 75 -5.76 -2.85 18.30
N ALA A 76 -5.02 -3.60 19.10
CA ALA A 76 -4.74 -3.22 20.49
C ALA A 76 -3.94 -1.90 20.57
N ALA A 77 -2.95 -1.72 19.68
CA ALA A 77 -2.21 -0.47 19.55
C ALA A 77 -3.12 0.70 19.13
N ALA A 78 -4.04 0.49 18.17
CA ALA A 78 -5.00 1.53 17.77
C ALA A 78 -5.92 1.95 18.93
N VAL A 79 -6.42 0.99 19.73
CA VAL A 79 -7.25 1.27 20.91
C VAL A 79 -6.46 2.04 21.98
N ALA A 80 -5.20 1.66 22.22
CA ALA A 80 -4.33 2.38 23.14
C ALA A 80 -4.03 3.81 22.64
N GLY A 81 -3.74 3.96 21.34
CA GLY A 81 -3.51 5.24 20.70
C GLY A 81 -4.73 6.16 20.78
N ALA A 82 -5.92 5.64 20.52
CA ALA A 82 -7.18 6.38 20.63
C ALA A 82 -7.44 6.92 22.05
N ARG A 83 -6.96 6.23 23.10
CA ARG A 83 -7.02 6.73 24.48
C ARG A 83 -5.95 7.80 24.73
N ALA A 84 -4.73 7.58 24.24
CA ALA A 84 -3.62 8.51 24.44
C ALA A 84 -3.89 9.89 23.83
N VAL A 85 -4.48 9.94 22.63
CA VAL A 85 -4.78 11.20 21.92
C VAL A 85 -5.87 12.04 22.61
N GLN A 86 -6.72 11.45 23.46
CA GLN A 86 -7.72 12.20 24.23
C GLN A 86 -7.08 13.10 25.30
N SER A 87 -5.93 12.70 25.83
CA SER A 87 -5.16 13.50 26.80
C SER A 87 -4.05 14.34 26.15
N LEU A 88 -3.93 14.29 24.82
CA LEU A 88 -2.82 14.91 24.12
C LEU A 88 -3.01 16.42 24.06
N THR A 89 -2.06 17.14 24.68
CA THR A 89 -1.99 18.59 24.65
C THR A 89 -0.73 18.98 23.91
N VAL A 90 -0.86 19.35 22.64
CA VAL A 90 0.26 19.91 21.88
C VAL A 90 0.38 21.38 22.29
N THR A 91 1.40 21.65 23.11
CA THR A 91 1.68 22.96 23.71
C THR A 91 2.64 23.79 22.86
N ASP A 92 3.39 23.13 21.97
CA ASP A 92 4.37 23.76 21.12
C ASP A 92 3.80 24.04 19.73
N ARG A 93 3.42 25.31 19.52
CA ARG A 93 3.32 25.88 18.16
C ARG A 93 4.70 26.33 17.65
N ALA A 94 5.76 26.20 18.46
CA ALA A 94 7.10 26.58 18.04
C ALA A 94 7.54 25.65 16.91
N GLY A 95 7.53 26.21 15.71
CA GLY A 95 7.92 25.52 14.50
C GLY A 95 9.25 24.81 14.68
N GLN A 96 9.22 23.49 14.56
CA GLN A 96 10.31 22.82 13.90
C GLN A 96 10.30 23.32 12.45
N SER A 97 10.99 24.43 12.22
CA SER A 97 11.24 24.93 10.88
C SER A 97 11.97 23.83 10.14
N GLY A 98 11.28 23.16 9.22
CA GLY A 98 11.97 22.38 8.22
C GLY A 98 12.92 23.27 7.42
N ARG A 99 13.68 22.67 6.52
CA ARG A 99 14.62 23.44 5.71
C ARG A 99 13.87 24.44 4.83
N THR A 100 14.52 25.54 4.47
CA THR A 100 13.99 26.43 3.42
C THR A 100 14.42 25.89 2.06
N VAL A 101 13.47 25.68 1.17
CA VAL A 101 13.64 25.25 -0.21
C VAL A 101 13.32 26.43 -1.12
N ASP A 102 14.29 26.83 -1.94
CA ASP A 102 14.06 27.83 -2.97
C ASP A 102 13.65 27.14 -4.28
N ILE A 103 12.58 27.62 -4.92
CA ILE A 103 12.09 27.11 -6.20
C ILE A 103 12.06 28.25 -7.20
N ASP A 104 12.89 28.14 -8.24
CA ASP A 104 12.93 29.09 -9.34
C ASP A 104 11.75 28.82 -10.29
N VAL A 105 11.02 29.88 -10.66
CA VAL A 105 9.78 29.82 -11.43
C VAL A 105 9.82 30.83 -12.56
N VAL A 106 9.51 30.37 -13.78
CA VAL A 106 9.13 31.25 -14.88
C VAL A 106 7.62 31.44 -14.80
N TYR A 107 7.18 32.68 -14.59
CA TYR A 107 5.76 33.03 -14.40
C TYR A 107 5.07 33.26 -15.75
N ASP A 108 4.86 32.17 -16.49
CA ASP A 108 4.24 32.13 -17.81
C ASP A 108 2.95 31.28 -17.83
N GLY A 109 2.38 31.01 -16.66
CA GLY A 109 1.22 30.13 -16.53
C GLY A 109 -0.02 30.68 -17.22
N GLU A 110 -0.78 29.79 -17.85
CA GLU A 110 -2.00 30.11 -18.61
C GLU A 110 -3.01 30.94 -17.79
N ASP A 111 -3.10 30.71 -16.48
CA ASP A 111 -4.10 31.34 -15.61
C ASP A 111 -3.56 32.58 -14.87
N LEU A 112 -2.29 32.97 -15.05
CA LEU A 112 -1.67 34.05 -14.27
C LEU A 112 -2.43 35.38 -14.41
N ALA A 113 -2.84 35.72 -15.63
CA ALA A 113 -3.65 36.91 -15.90
C ALA A 113 -5.03 36.82 -15.24
N GLU A 114 -5.65 35.63 -15.23
CA GLU A 114 -6.96 35.42 -14.61
C GLU A 114 -6.90 35.51 -13.08
N VAL A 115 -5.89 34.91 -12.47
CA VAL A 115 -5.61 35.07 -11.04
C VAL A 115 -5.40 36.55 -10.70
N GLY A 116 -4.69 37.29 -11.55
CA GLY A 116 -4.53 38.74 -11.42
C GLY A 116 -5.86 39.50 -11.41
N ARG A 117 -6.85 39.06 -12.18
CA ARG A 117 -8.21 39.62 -12.17
C ARG A 117 -8.99 39.23 -10.92
N LEU A 118 -8.98 37.95 -10.55
CA LEU A 118 -9.71 37.42 -9.39
C LEU A 118 -9.26 38.05 -8.07
N THR A 119 -7.96 38.34 -7.95
CA THR A 119 -7.37 38.96 -6.75
C THR A 119 -7.38 40.50 -6.79
N GLY A 120 -7.63 41.10 -7.95
CA GLY A 120 -7.52 42.56 -8.14
C GLY A 120 -6.08 43.10 -8.15
N LEU A 121 -5.06 42.23 -8.12
CA LEU A 121 -3.65 42.62 -8.05
C LEU A 121 -2.99 42.81 -9.43
N GLY A 122 -3.60 42.29 -10.49
CA GLY A 122 -2.95 42.12 -11.79
C GLY A 122 -1.85 41.04 -11.77
N ALA A 123 -1.35 40.64 -12.94
CA ALA A 123 -0.36 39.56 -13.07
C ALA A 123 0.93 39.86 -12.27
N ASP A 124 1.53 41.04 -12.44
CA ASP A 124 2.75 41.43 -11.72
C ASP A 124 2.54 41.50 -10.21
N GLY A 125 1.34 41.90 -9.76
CA GLY A 125 0.97 41.91 -8.36
C GLY A 125 0.92 40.51 -7.76
N VAL A 126 0.35 39.55 -8.50
CA VAL A 126 0.33 38.12 -8.12
C VAL A 126 1.74 37.57 -8.02
N VAL A 127 2.60 37.81 -9.03
CA VAL A 127 4.00 37.35 -9.01
C VAL A 127 4.76 37.92 -7.80
N ARG A 128 4.63 39.22 -7.56
CA ARG A 128 5.27 39.90 -6.43
C ARG A 128 4.84 39.30 -5.09
N VAL A 129 3.53 39.11 -4.90
CA VAL A 129 2.99 38.51 -3.68
C VAL A 129 3.48 37.06 -3.53
N HIS A 130 3.32 36.22 -4.55
CA HIS A 130 3.68 34.80 -4.49
C HIS A 130 5.17 34.57 -4.17
N THR A 131 6.06 35.46 -4.66
CA THR A 131 7.52 35.40 -4.40
C THR A 131 7.95 36.03 -3.08
N GLN A 132 7.21 37.01 -2.54
CA GLN A 132 7.48 37.62 -1.23
C GLN A 132 6.92 36.79 -0.06
N THR A 133 5.90 35.98 -0.33
CA THR A 133 5.31 35.06 0.63
C THR A 133 6.25 33.90 0.93
N LEU A 134 6.51 33.66 2.21
CA LEU A 134 7.21 32.46 2.66
C LEU A 134 6.20 31.37 2.97
N TRP A 135 6.16 30.34 2.14
CA TRP A 135 5.21 29.24 2.25
C TRP A 135 5.71 28.15 3.19
N THR A 136 4.80 27.33 3.72
CA THR A 136 5.07 26.17 4.56
C THR A 136 4.41 24.95 3.94
N GLY A 137 5.14 23.84 3.79
CA GLY A 137 4.56 22.56 3.44
C GLY A 137 3.62 22.09 4.55
N ALA A 138 2.31 22.17 4.32
CA ALA A 138 1.32 21.79 5.31
C ALA A 138 1.16 20.27 5.36
N PHE A 139 0.95 19.64 4.21
CA PHE A 139 0.80 18.19 4.07
C PHE A 139 1.06 17.72 2.63
N GLY A 140 1.31 16.43 2.46
CA GLY A 140 1.42 15.77 1.15
C GLY A 140 0.20 14.90 0.84
N GLY A 141 0.33 13.93 -0.07
CA GLY A 141 -0.68 12.85 -0.16
C GLY A 141 -1.54 12.79 -1.42
N PHE A 142 -1.44 13.77 -2.34
CA PHE A 142 -2.14 13.69 -3.64
C PHE A 142 -1.43 12.75 -4.61
N ALA A 143 -0.11 12.87 -4.68
CA ALA A 143 0.80 12.03 -5.45
C ALA A 143 2.19 12.12 -4.81
N PRO A 144 3.12 11.19 -5.12
CA PRO A 144 4.47 11.27 -4.63
C PRO A 144 5.12 12.62 -4.93
N GLY A 145 5.57 13.33 -3.88
CA GLY A 145 6.21 14.63 -3.99
C GLY A 145 5.26 15.82 -4.23
N PHE A 146 3.94 15.62 -4.24
CA PHE A 146 2.99 16.73 -4.23
C PHE A 146 2.79 17.21 -2.79
N THR A 147 3.13 18.47 -2.52
CA THR A 147 2.99 19.10 -1.20
C THR A 147 2.11 20.33 -1.29
N TYR A 148 1.10 20.39 -0.45
CA TYR A 148 0.22 21.55 -0.28
C TYR A 148 0.96 22.59 0.55
N LEU A 149 1.16 23.77 -0.02
CA LEU A 149 1.86 24.87 0.63
C LEU A 149 0.87 25.92 1.09
N VAL A 150 1.06 26.44 2.30
CA VAL A 150 0.25 27.51 2.88
C VAL A 150 1.12 28.62 3.43
N ALA A 151 0.56 29.81 3.56
CA ALA A 151 1.22 30.92 4.22
C ALA A 151 0.30 31.56 5.27
N GLU A 152 0.92 32.19 6.26
CA GLU A 152 0.20 33.03 7.20
C GLU A 152 -0.31 34.28 6.45
N ASP A 153 -1.57 34.63 6.69
CA ASP A 153 -2.25 35.78 6.08
C ASP A 153 -2.15 35.83 4.53
N ASP A 154 -2.21 34.67 3.86
CA ASP A 154 -2.09 34.54 2.40
C ASP A 154 -3.16 35.36 1.65
N PRO A 155 -2.76 36.40 0.88
CA PRO A 155 -3.69 37.21 0.11
C PRO A 155 -4.09 36.56 -1.23
N LEU A 156 -3.48 35.45 -1.66
CA LEU A 156 -3.75 34.79 -2.95
C LEU A 156 -4.85 33.73 -2.84
N GLN A 157 -6.03 34.13 -2.35
CA GLN A 157 -7.18 33.24 -2.28
C GLN A 157 -7.96 33.22 -3.59
N VAL A 158 -7.86 32.12 -4.34
CA VAL A 158 -8.59 31.96 -5.62
C VAL A 158 -9.30 30.62 -5.73
N PRO A 159 -10.52 30.56 -6.29
CA PRO A 159 -11.19 29.28 -6.50
C PRO A 159 -10.44 28.43 -7.53
N ARG A 160 -10.65 27.11 -7.43
CA ARG A 160 -10.33 26.19 -8.53
C ARG A 160 -11.11 26.59 -9.78
N ARG A 161 -10.63 26.18 -10.95
CA ARG A 161 -11.40 26.23 -12.19
C ARG A 161 -12.68 25.43 -12.03
N SER A 162 -13.77 25.94 -12.60
CA SER A 162 -15.07 25.26 -12.64
C SER A 162 -15.04 23.95 -13.43
N THR A 163 -14.14 23.84 -14.40
CA THR A 163 -13.86 22.60 -15.13
C THR A 163 -12.38 22.27 -15.02
N PRO A 164 -12.01 21.10 -14.47
CA PRO A 164 -10.62 20.69 -14.34
C PRO A 164 -10.00 20.38 -15.71
N ARG A 165 -8.70 20.62 -15.86
CA ARG A 165 -7.92 20.17 -17.01
C ARG A 165 -7.78 18.66 -16.98
N THR A 166 -7.84 18.04 -18.15
CA THR A 166 -7.55 16.61 -18.32
C THR A 166 -6.07 16.30 -18.05
N SER A 167 -5.19 17.27 -18.26
CA SER A 167 -3.77 17.17 -17.96
C SER A 167 -3.19 18.53 -17.57
N VAL A 168 -2.49 18.54 -16.45
CA VAL A 168 -1.58 19.60 -16.00
C VAL A 168 -0.16 19.05 -16.14
N PRO A 169 0.79 19.75 -16.79
CA PRO A 169 2.17 19.29 -16.93
C PRO A 169 2.92 19.15 -15.59
N ALA A 170 3.93 18.28 -15.57
CA ALA A 170 4.89 18.25 -14.46
C ALA A 170 5.67 19.57 -14.39
N GLY A 171 5.98 20.03 -13.17
CA GLY A 171 6.65 21.31 -12.93
C GLY A 171 5.71 22.52 -12.95
N SER A 172 4.42 22.36 -13.26
CA SER A 172 3.47 23.47 -13.17
C SER A 172 3.33 23.96 -11.72
N VAL A 173 3.52 25.26 -11.53
CA VAL A 173 3.30 25.96 -10.26
C VAL A 173 1.88 26.52 -10.27
N ALA A 174 1.10 26.20 -9.25
CA ALA A 174 -0.34 26.48 -9.26
C ALA A 174 -0.87 26.87 -7.89
N ILE A 175 -2.01 27.55 -7.87
CA ILE A 175 -2.75 27.92 -6.66
C ILE A 175 -4.23 27.52 -6.74
N ALA A 176 -4.81 27.20 -5.58
CA ALA A 176 -6.24 26.99 -5.40
C ALA A 176 -6.65 27.07 -3.92
N GLY A 177 -7.76 27.74 -3.63
CA GLY A 177 -8.11 28.15 -2.29
C GLY A 177 -7.00 29.03 -1.73
N HIS A 178 -6.50 28.67 -0.55
CA HIS A 178 -5.35 29.28 0.13
C HIS A 178 -4.06 28.45 -0.02
N PHE A 179 -4.02 27.55 -1.00
CA PHE A 179 -2.89 26.66 -1.24
C PHE A 179 -2.10 27.06 -2.49
N SER A 180 -0.78 26.93 -2.41
CA SER A 180 0.15 26.86 -3.53
C SER A 180 0.74 25.45 -3.62
N ALA A 181 1.13 24.99 -4.81
CA ALA A 181 1.79 23.71 -5.01
C ALA A 181 2.55 23.67 -6.34
N VAL A 182 3.43 22.67 -6.47
CA VAL A 182 4.07 22.30 -7.74
C VAL A 182 3.65 20.87 -8.10
N TYR A 183 3.15 20.68 -9.32
CA TYR A 183 2.78 19.36 -9.81
C TYR A 183 4.04 18.50 -10.07
N PRO A 184 4.25 17.37 -9.36
CA PRO A 184 5.46 16.56 -9.50
C PRO A 184 5.46 15.72 -10.78
N ARG A 185 4.28 15.48 -11.36
CA ARG A 185 4.05 14.69 -12.56
C ARG A 185 2.86 15.24 -13.32
N SER A 186 2.68 14.77 -14.56
CA SER A 186 1.47 15.08 -15.32
C SER A 186 0.25 14.39 -14.70
N SER A 187 -0.80 15.16 -14.43
CA SER A 187 -2.07 14.67 -13.86
C SER A 187 -3.24 15.60 -14.18
N PRO A 188 -4.49 15.13 -14.20
CA PRO A 188 -5.66 16.02 -14.24
C PRO A 188 -5.66 17.00 -13.06
N GLY A 189 -6.19 18.21 -13.26
CA GLY A 189 -6.16 19.24 -12.20
C GLY A 189 -6.95 20.49 -12.53
N GLY A 190 -7.63 21.04 -11.53
CA GLY A 190 -8.41 22.28 -11.65
C GLY A 190 -7.74 23.50 -11.00
N TRP A 191 -6.47 23.42 -10.63
CA TRP A 191 -5.77 24.55 -10.01
C TRP A 191 -5.39 25.60 -11.06
N GLN A 192 -5.29 26.86 -10.62
CA GLN A 192 -4.92 27.97 -11.47
C GLN A 192 -3.39 27.99 -11.64
N LEU A 193 -2.91 27.88 -12.88
CA LEU A 193 -1.49 27.78 -13.21
C LEU A 193 -0.84 29.17 -13.26
N LEU A 194 0.18 29.40 -12.43
CA LEU A 194 0.93 30.66 -12.36
C LEU A 194 2.20 30.65 -13.23
N GLY A 195 2.80 29.48 -13.43
CA GLY A 195 4.07 29.34 -14.14
C GLY A 195 4.58 27.91 -14.13
N HIS A 196 5.86 27.74 -14.44
CA HIS A 196 6.53 26.45 -14.41
C HIS A 196 7.93 26.52 -13.76
N THR A 197 8.39 25.37 -13.29
CA THR A 197 9.72 25.14 -12.75
C THR A 197 10.32 23.84 -13.31
N ASP A 198 11.66 23.80 -13.41
CA ASP A 198 12.43 22.59 -13.72
C ASP A 198 12.82 21.80 -12.45
N ALA A 199 12.44 22.31 -11.27
CA ALA A 199 12.68 21.63 -10.00
C ALA A 199 11.97 20.27 -10.00
N ARG A 200 12.76 19.19 -9.91
CA ARG A 200 12.21 17.84 -9.75
C ARG A 200 11.64 17.70 -8.34
N MET A 201 10.31 17.74 -8.21
CA MET A 201 9.64 17.63 -6.90
C MET A 201 9.76 16.23 -6.29
N TRP A 202 9.96 15.21 -7.12
CA TRP A 202 10.17 13.82 -6.73
C TRP A 202 11.41 13.25 -7.42
N ASP A 203 12.31 12.65 -6.65
CA ASP A 203 13.59 12.13 -7.15
C ASP A 203 14.17 11.04 -6.23
N LEU A 204 14.14 9.78 -6.67
CA LEU A 204 14.56 8.63 -5.88
C LEU A 204 16.07 8.58 -5.60
N GLU A 205 16.89 9.37 -6.32
CA GLU A 205 18.35 9.42 -6.12
C GLU A 205 18.74 10.30 -4.92
N ARG A 206 17.80 11.07 -4.36
CA ARG A 206 18.03 11.93 -3.20
C ARG A 206 17.90 11.15 -1.90
N SER A 207 18.59 11.64 -0.86
CA SER A 207 18.39 11.19 0.52
C SER A 207 16.96 11.37 1.02
N SER A 208 16.26 12.40 0.54
CA SER A 208 14.81 12.59 0.67
C SER A 208 14.19 12.67 -0.73
N PRO A 209 13.35 11.71 -1.13
CA PRO A 209 12.78 11.69 -2.47
C PRO A 209 11.94 12.93 -2.80
N ALA A 210 11.13 13.38 -1.83
CA ALA A 210 10.38 14.62 -1.96
C ALA A 210 11.30 15.83 -1.77
N LEU A 211 11.21 16.80 -2.70
CA LEU A 211 11.93 18.06 -2.60
C LEU A 211 11.42 18.90 -1.43
N VAL A 212 10.10 18.94 -1.24
CA VAL A 212 9.45 19.62 -0.12
C VAL A 212 8.72 18.57 0.70
N ARG A 213 8.87 18.64 2.03
CA ARG A 213 8.15 17.77 2.97
C ARG A 213 7.20 18.60 3.82
N PRO A 214 6.19 17.98 4.46
CA PRO A 214 5.48 18.62 5.54
C PRO A 214 6.46 19.24 6.57
N GLY A 215 6.23 20.50 6.93
CA GLY A 215 7.09 21.30 7.83
C GLY A 215 8.22 22.09 7.14
N ASP A 216 8.62 21.77 5.91
CA ASP A 216 9.62 22.56 5.18
C ASP A 216 9.04 23.93 4.77
N ARG A 217 9.90 24.96 4.67
CA ARG A 217 9.50 26.28 4.14
C ARG A 217 9.86 26.37 2.66
N VAL A 218 9.02 27.03 1.86
CA VAL A 218 9.25 27.22 0.43
C VAL A 218 9.27 28.70 0.10
N ARG A 219 10.30 29.13 -0.64
CA ARG A 219 10.40 30.46 -1.22
C ARG A 219 10.45 30.34 -2.73
N TYR A 220 9.47 30.93 -3.41
CA TYR A 220 9.49 31.01 -4.86
C TYR A 220 10.33 32.20 -5.33
N ARG A 221 11.10 32.01 -6.40
CA ARG A 221 11.92 33.05 -7.04
C ARG A 221 11.50 33.22 -8.48
N ALA A 222 11.12 34.43 -8.87
CA ALA A 222 10.84 34.72 -10.28
C ALA A 222 12.15 34.78 -11.07
N VAL A 223 12.27 33.94 -12.09
CA VAL A 223 13.36 33.93 -13.06
C VAL A 223 12.83 34.13 -14.47
N ARG A 224 13.69 34.58 -15.38
CA ARG A 224 13.31 34.81 -16.79
C ARG A 224 13.35 33.54 -17.63
N GLU A 225 14.27 32.65 -17.31
CA GLU A 225 14.50 31.39 -18.01
C GLU A 225 15.06 30.36 -17.03
N LEU A 226 14.86 29.09 -17.34
CA LEU A 226 15.42 27.95 -16.60
C LEU A 226 16.45 27.27 -17.50
N LEU A 227 17.65 27.04 -16.97
CA LEU A 227 18.73 26.38 -17.68
C LEU A 227 18.92 24.98 -17.12
N ARG A 228 18.66 23.96 -17.95
CA ARG A 228 18.97 22.58 -17.61
C ARG A 228 20.43 22.28 -17.97
N VAL A 229 21.29 22.21 -16.96
CA VAL A 229 22.67 21.76 -17.13
C VAL A 229 22.68 20.24 -17.13
N THR A 230 22.71 19.63 -18.31
CA THR A 230 23.02 18.20 -18.44
C THR A 230 24.53 18.03 -18.33
N ARG A 231 25.00 17.33 -17.30
CA ARG A 231 26.35 16.79 -17.34
C ARG A 231 26.28 15.53 -18.19
N ASP A 232 27.08 15.49 -19.25
CA ASP A 232 27.34 14.21 -19.91
C ASP A 232 27.88 13.23 -18.86
N PRO A 233 27.46 11.95 -18.89
CA PRO A 233 28.07 10.95 -18.03
C PRO A 233 29.58 10.99 -18.25
N GLU A 234 30.33 11.19 -17.16
CA GLU A 234 31.77 11.10 -17.17
C GLU A 234 32.15 9.75 -17.81
N PRO A 235 32.97 9.72 -18.87
CA PRO A 235 33.36 8.46 -19.48
C PRO A 235 33.93 7.59 -18.38
N ALA A 236 33.37 6.37 -18.26
CA ALA A 236 33.79 5.41 -17.25
C ALA A 236 35.32 5.36 -17.25
N PRO A 237 35.99 5.45 -16.08
CA PRO A 237 37.44 5.36 -16.03
C PRO A 237 37.82 4.04 -16.72
N GLU A 238 38.59 4.15 -17.80
CA GLU A 238 39.17 3.01 -18.50
C GLU A 238 39.78 2.08 -17.45
N SER A 239 39.25 0.86 -17.40
CA SER A 239 39.70 -0.21 -16.54
C SER A 239 41.22 -0.36 -16.67
N MET A 240 41.95 0.12 -15.66
CA MET A 240 43.38 -0.12 -15.52
C MET A 240 43.61 -1.62 -15.29
N PRO A 241 44.62 -2.24 -15.92
CA PRO A 241 44.83 -3.68 -15.84
C PRO A 241 45.26 -4.10 -14.44
N GLU A 242 44.76 -5.24 -13.99
CA GLU A 242 45.13 -5.89 -12.73
C GLU A 242 46.66 -6.10 -12.63
N PRO A 243 47.28 -5.87 -11.45
CA PRO A 243 48.69 -6.13 -11.27
C PRO A 243 48.95 -7.65 -11.20
N THR A 244 49.79 -8.10 -12.12
CA THR A 244 50.36 -9.45 -12.17
C THR A 244 51.22 -9.71 -10.92
N THR A 245 50.87 -10.71 -10.14
CA THR A 245 51.69 -11.19 -9.02
C THR A 245 52.57 -12.35 -9.47
N ALA A 246 53.87 -12.24 -9.17
CA ALA A 246 54.88 -13.29 -9.31
C ALA A 246 55.67 -13.37 -7.97
N PRO A 247 56.35 -14.49 -7.68
CA PRO A 247 56.27 -15.15 -6.38
C PRO A 247 57.44 -14.84 -5.44
N GLU A 248 57.19 -14.91 -4.13
CA GLU A 248 58.23 -15.03 -3.12
C GLU A 248 58.10 -16.36 -2.36
N ALA A 249 59.21 -17.09 -2.35
CA ALA A 249 59.45 -18.27 -1.53
C ALA A 249 60.45 -17.90 -0.41
N GLY A 250 60.23 -18.38 0.81
CA GLY A 250 61.17 -18.19 1.92
C GLY A 250 60.68 -18.72 3.27
N THR A 251 61.22 -19.88 3.66
CA THR A 251 60.77 -20.88 4.66
C THR A 251 61.09 -20.61 6.14
N ALA A 252 60.36 -21.34 7.02
CA ALA A 252 60.71 -21.98 8.32
C ALA A 252 60.32 -21.27 9.65
N GLY A 253 59.68 -21.93 10.65
CA GLY A 253 59.27 -23.34 10.80
C GLY A 253 58.52 -23.68 12.13
N ALA A 254 57.94 -24.91 12.15
CA ALA A 254 57.54 -25.84 13.24
C ALA A 254 56.69 -25.33 14.46
N VAL A 255 55.66 -26.04 15.00
CA VAL A 255 55.53 -27.46 15.37
C VAL A 255 54.04 -27.88 15.62
N ALA A 256 53.65 -29.12 15.24
CA ALA A 256 52.68 -30.09 15.84
C ALA A 256 51.22 -29.67 16.22
N ALA A 257 50.13 -30.47 16.09
CA ALA A 257 49.82 -31.82 15.61
C ALA A 257 48.28 -32.02 15.49
N GLY A 258 47.84 -32.94 14.61
CA GLY A 258 46.51 -33.60 14.57
C GLY A 258 45.42 -32.85 13.78
N GLY A 259 44.71 -33.37 12.77
CA GLY A 259 44.58 -34.72 12.22
C GLY A 259 43.09 -35.04 12.01
N THR A 260 42.49 -34.68 10.86
CA THR A 260 41.24 -35.29 10.35
C THR A 260 41.09 -35.08 8.85
N ALA A 261 40.48 -36.08 8.20
CA ALA A 261 40.47 -36.40 6.78
C ALA A 261 39.89 -35.34 5.84
N THR A 262 40.52 -35.22 4.66
CA THR A 262 40.10 -34.40 3.52
C THR A 262 39.69 -35.34 2.38
N SER A 263 38.46 -35.22 1.89
CA SER A 263 38.03 -35.77 0.59
C SER A 263 38.23 -34.70 -0.50
N PRO A 264 38.49 -35.07 -1.76
CA PRO A 264 39.03 -34.15 -2.76
C PRO A 264 37.95 -33.19 -3.29
N SER A 265 38.24 -31.89 -3.18
CA SER A 265 37.51 -30.81 -3.84
C SER A 265 37.86 -30.77 -5.33
N GLY A 266 36.88 -31.02 -6.20
CA GLY A 266 36.95 -30.57 -7.59
C GLY A 266 36.91 -29.03 -7.68
N PRO A 267 37.28 -28.44 -8.83
CA PRO A 267 37.27 -26.99 -9.00
C PRO A 267 35.85 -26.43 -8.81
N PRO A 268 35.69 -25.21 -8.25
CA PRO A 268 34.39 -24.59 -8.12
C PRO A 268 33.85 -24.29 -9.51
N VAL A 269 32.84 -25.06 -9.93
CA VAL A 269 31.98 -24.68 -11.05
C VAL A 269 31.28 -23.40 -10.58
N GLN A 270 31.63 -22.25 -11.16
CA GLN A 270 30.82 -21.04 -11.04
C GLN A 270 29.46 -21.35 -11.68
N SER A 271 28.54 -21.89 -10.88
CA SER A 271 27.15 -22.07 -11.29
C SER A 271 26.59 -20.70 -11.62
N ALA A 272 26.16 -20.51 -12.88
CA ALA A 272 25.36 -19.34 -13.24
C ALA A 272 24.20 -19.21 -12.25
N ALA A 273 23.91 -17.99 -11.80
CA ALA A 273 22.86 -17.74 -10.82
C ALA A 273 21.49 -18.18 -11.37
N ALA A 274 20.74 -18.93 -10.57
CA ALA A 274 19.41 -19.37 -10.95
C ALA A 274 18.48 -18.17 -11.17
N ALA A 275 17.55 -18.27 -12.12
CA ALA A 275 16.61 -17.22 -12.46
C ALA A 275 15.29 -17.79 -13.01
N LEU A 276 14.24 -16.97 -12.94
CA LEU A 276 12.99 -17.19 -13.67
C LEU A 276 12.95 -16.26 -14.87
N VAL A 277 12.78 -16.80 -16.07
CA VAL A 277 12.59 -16.03 -17.31
C VAL A 277 11.11 -16.00 -17.63
N VAL A 278 10.53 -14.81 -17.70
CA VAL A 278 9.11 -14.62 -18.05
C VAL A 278 8.94 -14.84 -19.55
N GLU A 279 8.30 -15.93 -19.94
CA GLU A 279 7.97 -16.20 -21.34
C GLU A 279 6.69 -15.46 -21.74
N ALA A 280 5.68 -15.49 -20.86
CA ALA A 280 4.44 -14.73 -21.02
C ALA A 280 4.00 -14.16 -19.66
N PRO A 281 3.68 -12.86 -19.55
CA PRO A 281 3.34 -12.23 -18.27
C PRO A 281 1.88 -12.45 -17.82
N GLY A 282 1.04 -13.09 -18.64
CA GLY A 282 -0.42 -13.10 -18.45
C GLY A 282 -1.04 -11.72 -18.66
N LEU A 283 -2.22 -11.47 -18.08
CA LEU A 283 -2.89 -10.17 -18.15
C LEU A 283 -2.09 -9.08 -17.42
N GLN A 284 -1.57 -9.43 -16.23
CA GLN A 284 -0.66 -8.60 -15.45
C GLN A 284 0.02 -9.47 -14.40
N SER A 285 1.35 -9.39 -14.32
CA SER A 285 2.12 -10.00 -13.24
C SER A 285 3.07 -8.98 -12.64
N LEU A 286 3.09 -8.88 -11.31
CA LEU A 286 3.85 -7.87 -10.57
C LEU A 286 4.76 -8.54 -9.55
N VAL A 287 5.91 -7.92 -9.27
CA VAL A 287 6.70 -8.28 -8.09
C VAL A 287 6.09 -7.59 -6.87
N GLN A 288 5.82 -8.35 -5.82
CA GLN A 288 5.18 -7.86 -4.60
C GLN A 288 5.85 -8.45 -3.37
N ASP A 289 6.30 -7.61 -2.44
CA ASP A 289 6.50 -8.02 -1.06
C ASP A 289 5.28 -7.59 -0.21
N LEU A 290 5.46 -7.30 1.07
CA LEU A 290 4.38 -6.85 1.95
C LEU A 290 4.14 -5.33 1.93
N GLY A 291 4.86 -4.60 1.07
CA GLY A 291 4.69 -3.18 0.86
C GLY A 291 5.70 -2.28 1.60
N ARG A 292 5.45 -0.97 1.49
CA ARG A 292 6.26 0.16 2.00
C ARG A 292 5.46 1.07 2.96
N PRO A 293 4.97 0.55 4.09
CA PRO A 293 4.24 1.39 5.04
C PRO A 293 5.15 2.51 5.60
N GLY A 294 4.55 3.61 6.05
CA GLY A 294 5.26 4.73 6.69
C GLY A 294 5.56 5.92 5.80
N LEU A 295 5.13 5.90 4.52
CA LEU A 295 5.50 6.91 3.52
C LEU A 295 4.29 7.72 3.00
N GLY A 296 3.13 7.59 3.65
CA GLY A 296 1.90 8.31 3.27
C GLY A 296 2.08 9.83 3.18
N ASP A 297 2.82 10.44 4.10
CA ASP A 297 3.10 11.89 4.08
C ASP A 297 3.82 12.37 2.82
N LEU A 298 4.53 11.47 2.15
CA LEU A 298 5.19 11.76 0.90
C LEU A 298 4.30 11.52 -0.32
N GLY A 299 3.06 11.07 -0.12
CA GLY A 299 2.14 10.65 -1.18
C GLY A 299 2.41 9.26 -1.73
N VAL A 300 3.13 8.40 -0.98
CA VAL A 300 3.46 7.04 -1.37
C VAL A 300 2.53 6.06 -0.65
N SER A 301 1.79 5.27 -1.43
CA SER A 301 0.96 4.19 -0.89
C SER A 301 1.83 3.02 -0.41
N ALA A 302 1.34 2.25 0.55
CA ALA A 302 2.06 1.07 1.03
C ALA A 302 2.19 -0.01 -0.05
N SER A 303 1.23 -0.12 -0.98
CA SER A 303 1.20 -1.19 -1.99
C SER A 303 1.35 -2.58 -1.33
N GLY A 304 2.08 -3.51 -1.94
CA GLY A 304 2.23 -4.88 -1.44
C GLY A 304 1.34 -5.88 -2.14
N ALA A 305 1.53 -7.16 -1.80
CA ALA A 305 0.61 -8.23 -2.21
C ALA A 305 -0.83 -7.88 -1.81
N ALA A 306 -1.78 -7.92 -2.75
CA ALA A 306 -3.16 -7.56 -2.44
C ALA A 306 -3.84 -8.57 -1.50
N ASP A 307 -3.49 -9.85 -1.63
CA ASP A 307 -3.77 -10.94 -0.68
C ASP A 307 -2.47 -11.32 0.03
N THR A 308 -2.16 -10.54 1.07
CA THR A 308 -0.95 -10.72 1.88
C THR A 308 -0.88 -12.09 2.56
N ALA A 309 -2.02 -12.73 2.85
CA ALA A 309 -2.02 -14.03 3.52
C ALA A 309 -1.53 -15.14 2.56
N SER A 310 -1.96 -15.09 1.31
CA SER A 310 -1.52 -16.01 0.26
C SER A 310 -0.05 -15.79 -0.11
N ALA A 311 0.41 -14.55 -0.19
CA ALA A 311 1.84 -14.26 -0.38
C ALA A 311 2.71 -14.85 0.75
N ARG A 312 2.27 -14.71 2.01
CA ARG A 312 2.94 -15.32 3.17
C ARG A 312 2.92 -16.85 3.12
N GLN A 313 1.82 -17.45 2.65
CA GLN A 313 1.72 -18.90 2.47
C GLN A 313 2.71 -19.40 1.40
N ALA A 314 2.75 -18.77 0.22
CA ALA A 314 3.70 -19.13 -0.83
C ALA A 314 5.15 -19.08 -0.34
N ASN A 315 5.54 -17.99 0.34
CA ASN A 315 6.88 -17.85 0.92
C ASN A 315 7.20 -18.93 1.95
N ARG A 316 6.29 -19.20 2.89
CA ARG A 316 6.50 -20.21 3.93
C ARG A 316 6.67 -21.62 3.34
N LEU A 317 5.91 -21.97 2.31
CA LEU A 317 6.02 -23.28 1.65
C LEU A 317 7.41 -23.54 1.06
N VAL A 318 8.07 -22.52 0.53
CA VAL A 318 9.45 -22.62 0.00
C VAL A 318 10.53 -22.35 1.05
N GLY A 319 10.15 -22.09 2.31
CA GLY A 319 11.08 -21.82 3.42
C GLY A 319 11.63 -20.39 3.46
N ASN A 320 10.99 -19.43 2.80
CA ASN A 320 11.35 -18.02 2.85
C ASN A 320 10.77 -17.33 4.10
N PRO A 321 11.36 -16.20 4.53
CA PRO A 321 10.68 -15.27 5.43
C PRO A 321 9.31 -14.86 4.87
N PRO A 322 8.26 -14.70 5.69
CA PRO A 322 6.90 -14.43 5.21
C PRO A 322 6.75 -13.16 4.37
N GLY A 323 7.69 -12.21 4.48
CA GLY A 323 7.67 -10.95 3.75
C GLY A 323 8.58 -10.86 2.54
N GLU A 324 9.15 -11.99 2.09
CA GLU A 324 9.97 -12.00 0.88
C GLU A 324 9.15 -11.69 -0.37
N ALA A 325 9.78 -11.15 -1.41
CA ALA A 325 9.09 -10.80 -2.65
C ALA A 325 8.62 -12.05 -3.41
N VAL A 326 7.39 -12.00 -3.90
CA VAL A 326 6.71 -13.01 -4.73
C VAL A 326 6.24 -12.39 -6.04
N ILE A 327 5.87 -13.21 -7.02
CA ILE A 327 5.14 -12.76 -8.21
C ILE A 327 3.65 -12.88 -7.92
N GLU A 328 2.91 -11.77 -7.99
CA GLU A 328 1.44 -11.73 -7.99
C GLU A 328 0.94 -11.75 -9.44
N ALA A 329 0.26 -12.81 -9.85
CA ALA A 329 -0.30 -12.99 -11.19
C ALA A 329 -1.83 -12.83 -11.18
N LEU A 330 -2.35 -11.97 -12.07
CA LEU A 330 -3.77 -11.70 -12.23
C LEU A 330 -4.39 -12.58 -13.32
N LEU A 331 -5.44 -13.34 -12.98
CA LEU A 331 -6.21 -14.20 -13.92
C LEU A 331 -5.37 -15.25 -14.67
N GLY A 332 -4.28 -15.73 -14.08
CA GLY A 332 -3.43 -16.76 -14.71
C GLY A 332 -2.66 -16.23 -15.92
N GLY A 333 -2.36 -17.12 -16.87
CA GLY A 333 -1.64 -16.80 -18.11
C GLY A 333 -0.14 -16.51 -17.96
N LEU A 334 0.36 -16.46 -16.72
CA LEU A 334 1.79 -16.35 -16.43
C LEU A 334 2.50 -17.65 -16.87
N SER A 335 3.55 -17.51 -17.66
CA SER A 335 4.46 -18.57 -18.09
C SER A 335 5.88 -18.18 -17.73
N VAL A 336 6.57 -19.00 -16.93
CA VAL A 336 7.95 -18.76 -16.49
C VAL A 336 8.82 -19.99 -16.71
N ARG A 337 9.95 -19.79 -17.38
CA ARG A 337 10.97 -20.83 -17.61
C ARG A 337 12.08 -20.69 -16.58
N ALA A 338 12.53 -21.81 -16.03
CA ALA A 338 13.67 -21.83 -15.13
C ALA A 338 15.00 -21.75 -15.91
N ARG A 339 15.92 -20.92 -15.42
CA ARG A 339 17.36 -21.03 -15.67
C ARG A 339 18.02 -21.47 -14.38
N GLY A 340 18.67 -22.63 -14.38
CA GLY A 340 19.03 -23.35 -13.17
C GLY A 340 17.82 -23.98 -12.48
N SER A 341 18.05 -25.04 -11.70
CA SER A 341 16.96 -25.70 -10.97
C SER A 341 16.54 -24.89 -9.74
N VAL A 342 15.23 -24.71 -9.55
CA VAL A 342 14.65 -23.93 -8.45
C VAL A 342 13.52 -24.69 -7.74
N VAL A 343 13.20 -24.27 -6.52
CA VAL A 343 12.03 -24.75 -5.77
C VAL A 343 11.00 -23.62 -5.70
N LEU A 344 9.76 -23.92 -6.10
CA LEU A 344 8.66 -22.98 -6.20
C LEU A 344 7.48 -23.42 -5.34
N ALA A 345 6.58 -22.49 -5.04
CA ALA A 345 5.25 -22.79 -4.52
C ALA A 345 4.22 -21.79 -5.03
N LEU A 346 3.00 -22.28 -5.25
CA LEU A 346 1.82 -21.49 -5.63
C LEU A 346 0.85 -21.37 -4.46
N ALA A 347 0.28 -20.19 -4.23
CA ALA A 347 -0.81 -19.95 -3.29
C ALA A 347 -1.79 -18.91 -3.86
N GLY A 348 -2.86 -18.59 -3.12
CA GLY A 348 -3.90 -17.67 -3.59
C GLY A 348 -5.01 -18.40 -4.32
N ALA A 349 -5.41 -17.87 -5.48
CA ALA A 349 -6.48 -18.41 -6.32
C ALA A 349 -6.30 -19.91 -6.62
N ASP A 350 -7.42 -20.62 -6.80
CA ASP A 350 -7.43 -22.02 -7.21
C ASP A 350 -7.15 -22.10 -8.72
N THR A 351 -5.86 -22.11 -9.04
CA THR A 351 -5.34 -22.02 -10.40
C THR A 351 -4.75 -23.36 -10.83
N PRO A 352 -5.34 -24.05 -11.82
CA PRO A 352 -4.68 -25.16 -12.48
C PRO A 352 -3.35 -24.69 -13.07
N ALA A 353 -2.31 -25.50 -12.92
CA ALA A 353 -0.98 -25.17 -13.38
C ALA A 353 -0.27 -26.42 -13.88
N ARG A 354 0.55 -26.27 -14.92
CA ARG A 354 1.33 -27.36 -15.52
C ARG A 354 2.79 -26.96 -15.70
N ILE A 355 3.64 -27.96 -15.71
CA ILE A 355 5.07 -27.85 -16.00
C ILE A 355 5.31 -28.59 -17.30
N THR A 356 5.80 -27.86 -18.31
CA THR A 356 6.18 -28.45 -19.59
C THR A 356 7.64 -28.84 -19.56
N SER A 357 7.96 -30.05 -20.02
CA SER A 357 9.33 -30.52 -20.08
C SER A 357 10.15 -29.80 -21.15
N VAL A 358 11.48 -29.92 -21.08
CA VAL A 358 12.37 -29.38 -22.11
C VAL A 358 12.12 -30.13 -23.43
N PRO A 359 11.87 -29.43 -24.56
CA PRO A 359 11.69 -30.09 -25.85
C PRO A 359 12.85 -31.02 -26.19
N GLY A 360 12.54 -32.27 -26.53
CA GLY A 360 13.54 -33.29 -26.87
C GLY A 360 14.20 -34.00 -25.67
N SER A 361 13.81 -33.68 -24.43
CA SER A 361 14.29 -34.38 -23.22
C SER A 361 13.73 -35.79 -23.04
N GLY A 362 12.58 -36.09 -23.68
CA GLY A 362 11.86 -37.36 -23.51
C GLY A 362 11.07 -37.48 -22.21
N ALA A 363 11.00 -36.42 -21.39
CA ALA A 363 10.14 -36.36 -20.21
C ALA A 363 8.73 -35.85 -20.55
N ASP A 364 7.72 -36.34 -19.82
CA ASP A 364 6.34 -35.91 -19.98
C ASP A 364 6.04 -34.61 -19.20
N ASP A 365 5.05 -33.85 -19.68
CA ASP A 365 4.47 -32.73 -18.95
C ASP A 365 3.80 -33.22 -17.66
N ARG A 366 3.85 -32.40 -16.60
CA ARG A 366 3.32 -32.76 -15.28
C ARG A 366 2.53 -31.62 -14.64
N PRO A 367 1.53 -31.91 -13.79
CA PRO A 367 0.83 -30.87 -13.05
C PRO A 367 1.76 -30.22 -12.01
N ALA A 368 1.61 -28.90 -11.82
CA ALA A 368 2.19 -28.21 -10.68
C ALA A 368 1.18 -28.25 -9.51
N PRO A 369 1.56 -28.80 -8.34
CA PRO A 369 0.63 -28.92 -7.23
C PRO A 369 0.36 -27.55 -6.59
N PRO A 370 -0.91 -27.20 -6.30
CA PRO A 370 -1.22 -25.98 -5.56
C PRO A 370 -0.79 -26.12 -4.09
N ARG A 371 -0.37 -25.01 -3.47
CA ARG A 371 -0.08 -24.90 -2.03
C ARG A 371 0.88 -25.97 -1.51
N THR A 372 1.79 -26.40 -2.37
CA THR A 372 2.79 -27.44 -2.11
C THR A 372 4.09 -26.99 -2.75
N PRO A 373 5.26 -27.14 -2.10
CA PRO A 373 6.53 -26.86 -2.77
C PRO A 373 6.81 -27.92 -3.85
N PHE A 374 7.30 -27.48 -5.00
CA PHE A 374 7.69 -28.34 -6.12
C PHE A 374 8.97 -27.83 -6.78
N ALA A 375 9.72 -28.74 -7.40
CA ALA A 375 10.89 -28.38 -8.21
C ALA A 375 10.45 -27.92 -9.60
N LEU A 376 11.14 -26.92 -10.14
CA LEU A 376 11.16 -26.58 -11.56
C LEU A 376 12.61 -26.70 -12.02
N HIS A 377 12.89 -27.71 -12.85
CA HIS A 377 14.24 -28.02 -13.31
C HIS A 377 14.70 -27.05 -14.39
N ASP A 378 16.01 -26.97 -14.61
CA ASP A 378 16.59 -26.10 -15.62
C ASP A 378 15.96 -26.33 -17.00
N GLY A 379 15.50 -25.25 -17.63
CA GLY A 379 14.80 -25.28 -18.92
C GLY A 379 13.32 -25.66 -18.87
N GLU A 380 12.78 -26.21 -17.77
CA GLU A 380 11.34 -26.47 -17.64
C GLU A 380 10.56 -25.15 -17.53
N THR A 381 9.31 -25.17 -17.99
CA THR A 381 8.42 -24.01 -17.96
C THR A 381 7.17 -24.29 -17.13
N LEU A 382 6.90 -23.44 -16.14
CA LEU A 382 5.64 -23.41 -15.40
C LEU A 382 4.64 -22.52 -16.14
N ILE A 383 3.42 -23.03 -16.36
CA ILE A 383 2.32 -22.31 -16.99
C ILE A 383 1.13 -22.30 -16.04
N LEU A 384 0.61 -21.11 -15.73
CA LEU A 384 -0.63 -20.92 -14.98
C LEU A 384 -1.82 -20.79 -15.95
N ASP A 385 -2.83 -21.64 -15.78
CA ASP A 385 -4.09 -21.53 -16.51
C ASP A 385 -5.04 -20.52 -15.81
N GLU A 386 -6.27 -20.37 -16.31
CA GLU A 386 -7.26 -19.50 -15.70
C GLU A 386 -7.72 -20.03 -14.32
N PRO A 387 -7.82 -19.18 -13.28
CA PRO A 387 -8.29 -19.60 -11.96
C PRO A 387 -9.76 -20.02 -11.99
N THR A 388 -10.09 -21.09 -11.26
CA THR A 388 -11.48 -21.59 -11.09
C THR A 388 -12.20 -20.97 -9.89
N ALA A 389 -11.44 -20.42 -8.93
CA ALA A 389 -11.94 -19.62 -7.82
C ALA A 389 -10.86 -18.61 -7.38
N GLY A 390 -11.28 -17.42 -6.97
CA GLY A 390 -10.37 -16.31 -6.72
C GLY A 390 -9.86 -15.64 -8.01
N LEU A 391 -8.93 -14.71 -7.85
CA LEU A 391 -8.49 -13.80 -8.90
C LEU A 391 -6.96 -13.71 -9.03
N ARG A 392 -6.23 -13.83 -7.92
CA ARG A 392 -4.78 -13.58 -7.83
C ARG A 392 -4.03 -14.80 -7.30
N THR A 393 -3.01 -15.23 -8.05
CA THR A 393 -2.13 -16.34 -7.72
C THR A 393 -0.75 -15.80 -7.34
N TYR A 394 -0.14 -16.35 -6.30
CA TYR A 394 1.17 -15.94 -5.80
C TYR A 394 2.19 -17.04 -6.03
N LEU A 395 3.26 -16.71 -6.74
CA LEU A 395 4.38 -17.60 -7.01
C LEU A 395 5.59 -17.14 -6.19
N ALA A 396 6.01 -18.00 -5.24
CA ALA A 396 7.25 -17.80 -4.49
C ALA A 396 8.35 -18.72 -5.03
N VAL A 397 9.60 -18.24 -4.98
CA VAL A 397 10.80 -19.02 -5.27
C VAL A 397 11.68 -19.08 -4.02
N ARG A 398 12.21 -20.27 -3.72
CA ARG A 398 13.12 -20.46 -2.58
C ARG A 398 14.34 -19.55 -2.71
N GLY A 399 14.62 -18.80 -1.65
CA GLY A 399 15.68 -17.77 -1.59
C GLY A 399 15.24 -16.38 -2.00
N GLY A 400 14.05 -16.24 -2.59
CA GLY A 400 13.48 -14.96 -2.95
C GLY A 400 14.05 -14.38 -4.24
N LEU A 401 13.31 -13.42 -4.78
CA LEU A 401 13.65 -12.72 -6.02
C LEU A 401 14.70 -11.64 -5.75
N ASP A 402 15.75 -11.60 -6.56
CA ASP A 402 16.77 -10.57 -6.48
C ASP A 402 16.39 -9.31 -7.27
N VAL A 403 15.36 -8.64 -6.76
CA VAL A 403 14.87 -7.37 -7.30
C VAL A 403 15.28 -6.24 -6.35
N PRO A 404 15.78 -5.09 -6.85
CA PRO A 404 16.16 -3.96 -6.01
C PRO A 404 14.95 -3.43 -5.23
N ALA A 405 15.18 -3.02 -3.99
CA ALA A 405 14.16 -2.37 -3.18
C ALA A 405 14.13 -0.86 -3.49
N VAL A 406 12.94 -0.32 -3.71
CA VAL A 406 12.66 1.11 -3.86
C VAL A 406 11.90 1.57 -2.63
N LEU A 407 12.47 2.53 -1.90
CA LEU A 407 11.92 3.02 -0.63
C LEU A 407 11.66 1.88 0.38
N GLY A 408 12.61 0.95 0.49
CA GLY A 408 12.56 -0.15 1.45
C GLY A 408 11.69 -1.35 1.04
N SER A 409 11.05 -1.33 -0.13
CA SER A 409 10.17 -2.42 -0.62
C SER A 409 10.40 -2.76 -2.08
N ARG A 410 10.11 -3.99 -2.47
CA ARG A 410 10.18 -4.54 -3.83
C ARG A 410 8.84 -4.55 -4.56
N SER A 411 7.80 -4.00 -3.95
CA SER A 411 6.46 -3.99 -4.53
C SER A 411 6.31 -3.07 -5.72
N THR A 412 5.44 -3.40 -6.66
CA THR A 412 4.99 -2.45 -7.69
C THR A 412 3.76 -1.70 -7.19
N ASP A 413 3.85 -0.37 -7.06
CA ASP A 413 2.69 0.51 -6.88
C ASP A 413 2.18 0.93 -8.26
N THR A 414 1.04 0.37 -8.68
CA THR A 414 0.47 0.63 -10.01
C THR A 414 -0.14 2.02 -10.17
N MET A 415 -0.49 2.68 -9.05
CA MET A 415 -1.06 4.03 -9.08
C MET A 415 0.03 5.07 -9.27
N SER A 416 1.12 4.95 -8.53
CA SER A 416 2.19 5.94 -8.51
C SER A 416 3.36 5.61 -9.43
N GLY A 417 3.50 4.35 -9.86
CA GLY A 417 4.64 3.88 -10.66
C GLY A 417 5.93 3.70 -9.85
N ILE A 418 5.81 3.50 -8.53
CA ILE A 418 6.96 3.27 -7.64
C ILE A 418 7.25 1.77 -7.51
N GLY A 419 8.51 1.40 -7.68
CA GLY A 419 9.00 0.03 -7.59
C GLY A 419 9.26 -0.58 -8.97
N PRO A 420 9.40 -1.92 -9.04
CA PRO A 420 9.66 -2.61 -10.29
C PRO A 420 8.52 -2.40 -11.29
N GLU A 421 8.85 -2.35 -12.58
CA GLU A 421 7.83 -2.33 -13.64
C GLU A 421 7.04 -3.65 -13.67
N PRO A 422 5.78 -3.62 -14.16
CA PRO A 422 5.05 -4.85 -14.46
C PRO A 422 5.87 -5.79 -15.35
N LEU A 423 5.82 -7.10 -15.06
CA LEU A 423 6.61 -8.08 -15.77
C LEU A 423 6.22 -8.11 -17.26
N ALA A 424 7.23 -8.18 -18.12
CA ALA A 424 7.08 -8.34 -19.56
C ALA A 424 7.73 -9.64 -20.06
N SER A 425 7.35 -10.11 -21.25
CA SER A 425 8.05 -11.23 -21.90
C SER A 425 9.54 -10.90 -22.05
N GLY A 426 10.40 -11.87 -21.75
CA GLY A 426 11.84 -11.72 -21.69
C GLY A 426 12.39 -11.16 -20.38
N THR A 427 11.55 -10.77 -19.42
CA THR A 427 12.03 -10.30 -18.10
C THR A 427 12.72 -11.46 -17.39
N GLU A 428 13.98 -11.26 -17.01
CA GLU A 428 14.73 -12.20 -16.18
C GLU A 428 14.68 -11.75 -14.72
N LEU A 429 14.27 -12.67 -13.84
CA LEU A 429 14.19 -12.46 -12.40
C LEU A 429 15.23 -13.37 -11.71
N PRO A 430 16.41 -12.85 -11.36
CA PRO A 430 17.42 -13.63 -10.67
C PRO A 430 16.93 -14.08 -9.29
N VAL A 431 17.41 -15.23 -8.83
CA VAL A 431 17.14 -15.77 -7.49
C VAL A 431 18.37 -15.53 -6.63
N ARG A 432 18.17 -15.02 -5.40
CA ARG A 432 19.27 -14.59 -4.51
C ARG A 432 20.21 -15.69 -4.02
N GLY A 433 19.89 -16.96 -4.24
CA GLY A 433 20.68 -18.10 -3.75
C GLY A 433 20.51 -18.40 -2.26
N ASP A 434 21.42 -19.19 -1.69
CA ASP A 434 21.34 -19.71 -0.31
C ASP A 434 21.64 -18.65 0.76
N ARG A 435 20.63 -18.34 1.59
CA ARG A 435 20.71 -17.39 2.72
C ARG A 435 20.63 -18.09 4.08
N GLY A 436 20.87 -19.40 4.16
CA GLY A 436 20.65 -20.18 5.38
C GLY A 436 19.17 -20.54 5.52
N PHE A 437 18.68 -21.31 4.54
CA PHE A 437 17.25 -21.59 4.40
C PHE A 437 16.63 -22.39 5.56
N ALA A 438 15.37 -22.10 5.86
CA ALA A 438 14.53 -23.01 6.63
C ALA A 438 14.15 -24.25 5.78
N ALA A 439 13.70 -25.31 6.44
CA ALA A 439 13.09 -26.44 5.77
C ALA A 439 11.89 -25.97 4.92
N VAL A 440 11.70 -26.60 3.75
CA VAL A 440 10.47 -26.40 2.97
C VAL A 440 9.26 -26.92 3.76
N GLY A 441 8.10 -26.31 3.53
CA GLY A 441 6.85 -26.75 4.15
C GLY A 441 6.33 -28.05 3.55
N THR A 442 5.30 -28.61 4.17
CA THR A 442 4.44 -29.63 3.55
C THR A 442 3.29 -28.97 2.80
N ALA A 443 2.50 -29.73 2.05
CA ALA A 443 1.26 -29.23 1.47
C ALA A 443 0.37 -28.56 2.54
N GLU A 444 -0.12 -27.35 2.25
CA GLU A 444 -1.02 -26.59 3.13
C GLU A 444 -2.44 -26.53 2.51
N PRO A 445 -3.50 -26.50 3.33
CA PRO A 445 -4.85 -26.26 2.84
C PRO A 445 -5.03 -24.82 2.33
N ALA A 446 -6.13 -24.59 1.61
CA ALA A 446 -6.58 -23.23 1.32
C ALA A 446 -6.86 -22.48 2.64
N LEU A 447 -6.45 -21.22 2.74
CA LEU A 447 -6.62 -20.41 3.96
C LEU A 447 -8.09 -20.05 4.24
N ARG A 448 -8.93 -20.09 3.21
CA ARG A 448 -10.35 -19.72 3.22
C ARG A 448 -11.02 -20.20 1.94
N ARG A 449 -12.35 -20.24 1.95
CA ARG A 449 -13.16 -20.40 0.72
C ARG A 449 -12.96 -19.17 -0.16
N LEU A 450 -12.53 -19.38 -1.41
CA LEU A 450 -12.30 -18.31 -2.37
C LEU A 450 -13.60 -17.93 -3.09
N PRO A 451 -13.77 -16.66 -3.48
CA PRO A 451 -14.94 -16.19 -4.18
C PRO A 451 -14.99 -16.74 -5.61
N ARG A 452 -16.20 -16.90 -6.13
CA ARG A 452 -16.47 -17.30 -7.52
C ARG A 452 -17.42 -16.32 -8.17
N ALA A 453 -17.38 -16.23 -9.49
CA ALA A 453 -18.37 -15.46 -10.24
C ALA A 453 -19.79 -16.00 -9.93
N GLY A 454 -20.74 -15.09 -9.71
CA GLY A 454 -22.12 -15.45 -9.35
C GLY A 454 -22.34 -15.89 -7.89
N GLU A 455 -21.29 -15.98 -7.06
CA GLU A 455 -21.43 -16.22 -5.62
C GLU A 455 -21.28 -14.94 -4.81
N VAL A 456 -21.94 -14.89 -3.65
CA VAL A 456 -21.87 -13.74 -2.72
C VAL A 456 -20.82 -14.00 -1.64
N THR A 457 -19.94 -13.04 -1.44
CA THR A 457 -18.93 -13.04 -0.38
C THR A 457 -19.25 -11.99 0.68
N THR A 458 -19.32 -12.39 1.95
CA THR A 458 -19.53 -11.45 3.06
C THR A 458 -18.21 -10.86 3.53
N LEU A 459 -18.13 -9.54 3.63
CA LEU A 459 -17.00 -8.79 4.19
C LEU A 459 -17.46 -7.98 5.40
N ARG A 460 -16.73 -8.07 6.51
CA ARG A 460 -17.06 -7.29 7.72
C ARG A 460 -16.55 -5.86 7.57
N VAL A 461 -17.41 -4.89 7.89
CA VAL A 461 -17.15 -3.47 7.75
C VAL A 461 -17.36 -2.72 9.07
N VAL A 462 -16.39 -1.92 9.47
CA VAL A 462 -16.57 -0.95 10.55
C VAL A 462 -17.15 0.34 9.96
N PRO A 463 -18.33 0.82 10.39
CA PRO A 463 -18.86 2.10 9.93
C PRO A 463 -17.92 3.26 10.24
N GLY A 464 -17.79 4.19 9.30
CA GLY A 464 -16.96 5.39 9.41
C GLY A 464 -15.72 5.41 8.53
N PRO A 465 -14.97 6.53 8.52
CA PRO A 465 -15.11 7.69 9.43
C PRO A 465 -16.25 8.68 9.10
N ARG A 466 -16.89 8.56 7.93
CA ARG A 466 -17.89 9.52 7.42
C ARG A 466 -19.28 8.90 7.26
N GLN A 467 -19.67 7.93 8.09
CA GLN A 467 -21.02 7.35 8.02
C GLN A 467 -22.13 8.41 8.25
N ASP A 468 -21.80 9.52 8.92
CA ASP A 468 -22.70 10.65 9.16
C ASP A 468 -23.07 11.44 7.89
N TRP A 469 -22.41 11.15 6.75
CA TRP A 469 -22.82 11.64 5.43
C TRP A 469 -23.94 10.82 4.79
N PHE A 470 -24.28 9.66 5.34
CA PHE A 470 -25.28 8.73 4.78
C PHE A 470 -26.42 8.40 5.77
N GLY A 471 -26.20 8.63 7.06
CA GLY A 471 -27.17 8.32 8.10
C GLY A 471 -27.43 6.81 8.25
N ALA A 472 -28.45 6.46 9.03
CA ALA A 472 -28.82 5.06 9.26
C ALA A 472 -29.29 4.36 7.98
N ALA A 473 -30.08 5.05 7.15
CA ALA A 473 -30.60 4.53 5.90
C ALA A 473 -29.48 4.09 4.93
N GLY A 474 -28.39 4.85 4.82
CA GLY A 474 -27.26 4.46 3.98
C GLY A 474 -26.52 3.21 4.50
N LEU A 475 -26.43 3.02 5.82
CA LEU A 475 -25.83 1.80 6.38
C LEU A 475 -26.74 0.57 6.17
N GLU A 476 -28.06 0.76 6.25
CA GLU A 476 -29.04 -0.28 5.91
C GLU A 476 -28.94 -0.69 4.44
N VAL A 477 -28.83 0.27 3.52
CA VAL A 477 -28.61 0.01 2.09
C VAL A 477 -27.27 -0.67 1.85
N LEU A 478 -26.20 -0.25 2.54
CA LEU A 478 -24.86 -0.85 2.38
C LEU A 478 -24.85 -2.34 2.74
N GLY A 479 -25.46 -2.72 3.87
CA GLY A 479 -25.47 -4.10 4.35
C GLY A 479 -26.66 -4.95 3.89
N GLY A 480 -27.72 -4.32 3.40
CA GLY A 480 -28.99 -4.97 3.06
C GLY A 480 -29.09 -5.53 1.63
N GLN A 481 -28.10 -5.29 0.78
CA GLN A 481 -28.08 -5.78 -0.60
C GLN A 481 -26.74 -6.41 -1.00
N ASP A 482 -26.77 -7.20 -2.07
CA ASP A 482 -25.58 -7.80 -2.67
C ASP A 482 -25.07 -6.91 -3.79
N TRP A 483 -23.89 -6.34 -3.58
CA TRP A 483 -23.21 -5.51 -4.55
C TRP A 483 -22.50 -6.36 -5.59
N ALA A 484 -22.59 -5.99 -6.86
CA ALA A 484 -21.89 -6.69 -7.93
C ALA A 484 -20.50 -6.08 -8.14
N VAL A 485 -19.48 -6.91 -8.31
CA VAL A 485 -18.11 -6.47 -8.62
C VAL A 485 -18.01 -6.13 -10.10
N SER A 486 -17.65 -4.88 -10.39
CA SER A 486 -17.47 -4.38 -11.75
C SER A 486 -16.18 -4.87 -12.40
N SER A 487 -16.17 -5.00 -13.72
CA SER A 487 -14.99 -5.28 -14.53
C SER A 487 -13.95 -4.16 -14.54
N GLN A 488 -14.31 -2.97 -14.05
CA GLN A 488 -13.43 -1.82 -13.87
C GLN A 488 -12.59 -1.88 -12.57
N SER A 489 -12.67 -2.99 -11.82
CA SER A 489 -11.92 -3.22 -10.58
C SER A 489 -10.44 -3.52 -10.85
N ASN A 490 -9.55 -3.04 -9.98
CA ASN A 490 -8.11 -3.24 -10.11
C ASN A 490 -7.43 -3.24 -8.72
N ARG A 491 -6.10 -3.09 -8.66
CA ARG A 491 -5.34 -3.05 -7.39
C ARG A 491 -5.55 -1.79 -6.55
N ILE A 492 -6.08 -0.71 -7.13
CA ILE A 492 -6.44 0.52 -6.42
C ILE A 492 -7.74 0.28 -5.64
N GLY A 493 -8.72 -0.36 -6.27
CA GLY A 493 -9.96 -0.73 -5.58
C GLY A 493 -10.92 -1.61 -6.38
N VAL A 494 -11.80 -2.27 -5.62
CA VAL A 494 -12.95 -3.02 -6.14
C VAL A 494 -14.09 -2.03 -6.34
N ARG A 495 -14.55 -1.88 -7.58
CA ARG A 495 -15.66 -0.98 -7.92
C ARG A 495 -16.96 -1.78 -7.88
N LEU A 496 -17.93 -1.24 -7.17
CA LEU A 496 -19.19 -1.93 -6.93
C LEU A 496 -20.32 -1.31 -7.74
N GLU A 497 -21.20 -2.17 -8.23
CA GLU A 497 -22.44 -1.81 -8.89
C GLU A 497 -23.61 -2.24 -7.99
N ALA A 498 -24.68 -1.45 -7.98
CA ALA A 498 -25.92 -1.88 -7.36
C ALA A 498 -26.47 -3.09 -8.15
N PRO A 499 -27.08 -4.09 -7.48
CA PRO A 499 -27.73 -5.19 -8.18
C PRO A 499 -28.90 -4.67 -9.04
N ALA A 500 -29.40 -5.51 -9.95
CA ALA A 500 -30.58 -5.15 -10.73
C ALA A 500 -31.77 -4.86 -9.80
N GLY A 501 -32.30 -3.62 -9.84
CA GLY A 501 -33.35 -3.15 -8.92
C GLY A 501 -32.85 -2.72 -7.53
N GLY A 502 -31.55 -2.73 -7.30
CA GLY A 502 -30.91 -2.20 -6.09
C GLY A 502 -30.82 -0.67 -6.08
N THR A 503 -30.42 -0.12 -4.95
CA THR A 503 -30.40 1.34 -4.71
C THR A 503 -28.97 1.81 -4.46
N PRO A 504 -28.45 2.80 -5.22
CA PRO A 504 -27.20 3.48 -4.89
C PRO A 504 -27.27 4.16 -3.51
N LEU A 505 -26.12 4.41 -2.89
CA LEU A 505 -26.06 5.14 -1.62
C LEU A 505 -26.34 6.63 -1.84
N GLU A 506 -27.27 7.18 -1.07
CA GLU A 506 -27.60 8.61 -1.09
C GLU A 506 -26.91 9.36 0.06
N ARG A 507 -26.37 10.54 -0.25
CA ARG A 507 -25.80 11.43 0.76
C ARG A 507 -26.91 12.24 1.43
N VAL A 508 -26.88 12.30 2.75
CA VAL A 508 -27.77 13.18 3.54
C VAL A 508 -27.13 14.55 3.83
N ARG A 509 -25.89 14.77 3.37
CA ARG A 509 -25.17 16.04 3.48
C ARG A 509 -24.76 16.55 2.11
N GLU A 510 -24.94 17.85 1.91
CA GLU A 510 -24.48 18.58 0.74
C GLU A 510 -23.07 19.14 0.96
N GLY A 511 -22.39 19.48 -0.15
CA GLY A 511 -21.05 20.06 -0.14
C GLY A 511 -19.93 19.09 -0.50
N GLU A 512 -18.71 19.63 -0.56
CA GLU A 512 -17.48 18.86 -0.80
C GLU A 512 -16.78 18.55 0.52
N LEU A 513 -16.26 17.32 0.64
CA LEU A 513 -15.41 16.95 1.76
C LEU A 513 -13.98 17.37 1.43
N SER A 514 -13.35 18.13 2.31
CA SER A 514 -11.91 18.39 2.27
C SER A 514 -11.15 17.06 2.21
N SER A 515 -9.98 17.04 1.58
CA SER A 515 -9.21 15.80 1.47
C SER A 515 -8.81 15.26 2.84
N GLU A 516 -8.97 13.95 3.02
CA GLU A 516 -8.67 13.21 4.25
C GLU A 516 -7.75 12.04 3.96
N GLY A 517 -7.00 11.59 4.96
CA GLY A 517 -6.19 10.38 4.84
C GLY A 517 -7.07 9.15 4.64
N ALA A 518 -6.80 8.37 3.60
CA ALA A 518 -7.48 7.14 3.25
C ALA A 518 -6.67 5.91 3.68
N VAL A 519 -7.37 4.80 3.91
CA VAL A 519 -6.77 3.53 4.33
C VAL A 519 -7.28 2.38 3.47
N ALA A 520 -6.48 1.34 3.32
CA ALA A 520 -6.92 0.10 2.69
C ALA A 520 -8.16 -0.44 3.41
N GLY A 521 -9.15 -0.88 2.63
CA GLY A 521 -10.46 -1.29 3.13
C GLY A 521 -11.51 -0.19 3.14
N ALA A 522 -11.17 1.08 2.94
CA ALA A 522 -12.15 2.15 2.89
C ALA A 522 -13.15 1.95 1.75
N LEU A 523 -14.44 2.01 2.07
CA LEU A 523 -15.56 2.08 1.13
C LEU A 523 -15.86 3.54 0.84
N GLN A 524 -15.16 4.08 -0.14
CA GLN A 524 -15.35 5.46 -0.58
C GLN A 524 -16.58 5.53 -1.50
N VAL A 525 -17.43 6.55 -1.30
CA VAL A 525 -18.67 6.69 -2.06
C VAL A 525 -18.67 8.02 -2.83
N PRO A 526 -18.42 7.99 -4.16
CA PRO A 526 -18.53 9.14 -5.05
C PRO A 526 -19.97 9.67 -5.16
N PRO A 527 -20.21 10.81 -5.85
CA PRO A 527 -21.56 11.35 -6.06
C PRO A 527 -22.53 10.39 -6.77
N SER A 528 -22.04 9.38 -7.48
CA SER A 528 -22.87 8.34 -8.10
C SER A 528 -23.55 7.41 -7.09
N GLY A 529 -23.13 7.41 -5.82
CA GLY A 529 -23.64 6.49 -4.79
C GLY A 529 -23.11 5.05 -4.90
N LEU A 530 -22.23 4.77 -5.86
CA LEU A 530 -21.63 3.45 -6.10
C LEU A 530 -20.30 3.32 -5.34
N PRO A 531 -20.18 2.45 -4.33
CA PRO A 531 -18.98 2.36 -3.51
C PRO A 531 -17.76 1.85 -4.28
N VAL A 532 -16.58 2.32 -3.88
CA VAL A 532 -15.28 1.78 -4.27
C VAL A 532 -14.56 1.32 -3.01
N LEU A 533 -14.27 0.02 -2.92
CA LEU A 533 -13.49 -0.58 -1.85
C LEU A 533 -12.00 -0.46 -2.17
N PHE A 534 -11.27 0.35 -1.40
CA PHE A 534 -9.84 0.56 -1.57
C PHE A 534 -9.02 -0.69 -1.22
N LEU A 535 -8.08 -1.05 -2.10
CA LEU A 535 -7.14 -2.17 -1.98
C LEU A 535 -5.71 -1.67 -1.83
N ALA A 536 -4.69 -2.48 -2.13
CA ALA A 536 -3.28 -2.23 -1.79
C ALA A 536 -2.71 -0.92 -2.38
N ASP A 537 -3.10 -0.55 -3.60
CA ASP A 537 -2.56 0.64 -4.30
C ASP A 537 -3.52 1.84 -4.20
N HIS A 538 -4.29 1.94 -3.12
CA HIS A 538 -5.23 3.04 -2.90
C HIS A 538 -4.54 4.40 -2.78
N PRO A 539 -5.20 5.52 -3.13
CA PRO A 539 -4.64 6.85 -2.88
C PRO A 539 -4.43 7.10 -1.39
N VAL A 540 -3.40 7.86 -1.04
CA VAL A 540 -3.13 8.22 0.36
C VAL A 540 -4.16 9.18 0.91
N THR A 541 -4.66 10.11 0.08
CA THR A 541 -5.72 11.06 0.47
C THR A 541 -6.87 11.06 -0.52
N GLY A 542 -8.08 11.39 -0.06
CA GLY A 542 -9.27 11.45 -0.91
C GLY A 542 -10.30 12.45 -0.40
N GLY A 543 -11.10 13.01 -1.31
CA GLY A 543 -12.14 14.01 -1.02
C GLY A 543 -13.58 13.48 -1.09
N TYR A 544 -13.77 12.17 -1.10
CA TYR A 544 -15.10 11.56 -1.05
C TYR A 544 -15.31 10.85 0.29
N PRO A 545 -16.52 10.92 0.85
CA PRO A 545 -16.83 10.33 2.14
C PRO A 545 -16.69 8.82 2.11
N VAL A 546 -16.08 8.29 3.17
CA VAL A 546 -15.93 6.86 3.42
C VAL A 546 -17.02 6.42 4.40
N ILE A 547 -17.95 5.59 3.92
CA ILE A 547 -19.11 5.13 4.71
C ILE A 547 -18.71 4.06 5.75
N GLY A 548 -17.69 3.28 5.45
CA GLY A 548 -17.15 2.23 6.31
C GLY A 548 -15.80 1.72 5.82
N VAL A 549 -15.09 0.97 6.66
CA VAL A 549 -13.79 0.36 6.35
C VAL A 549 -13.86 -1.15 6.61
N VAL A 550 -13.59 -1.94 5.58
CA VAL A 550 -13.47 -3.40 5.67
C VAL A 550 -12.35 -3.78 6.63
N VAL A 551 -12.58 -4.76 7.49
CA VAL A 551 -11.58 -5.17 8.48
C VAL A 551 -10.33 -5.74 7.79
N PRO A 552 -9.11 -5.47 8.28
CA PRO A 552 -7.86 -5.92 7.65
C PRO A 552 -7.79 -7.42 7.38
N GLU A 553 -8.44 -8.24 8.21
CA GLU A 553 -8.50 -9.69 8.08
C GLU A 553 -9.29 -10.16 6.84
N ASP A 554 -10.21 -9.34 6.34
CA ASP A 554 -11.07 -9.65 5.19
C ASP A 554 -10.53 -9.03 3.87
N LEU A 555 -9.56 -8.10 3.93
CA LEU A 555 -8.93 -7.51 2.73
C LEU A 555 -8.29 -8.54 1.80
N PRO A 556 -7.59 -9.57 2.31
CA PRO A 556 -7.08 -10.62 1.45
C PRO A 556 -8.17 -11.37 0.68
N LEU A 557 -9.37 -11.51 1.24
CA LEU A 557 -10.53 -12.10 0.56
C LEU A 557 -11.13 -11.12 -0.45
N ALA A 558 -11.24 -9.84 -0.11
CA ALA A 558 -11.67 -8.79 -1.02
C ALA A 558 -10.78 -8.68 -2.28
N ALA A 559 -9.46 -8.85 -2.10
CA ALA A 559 -8.49 -8.90 -3.19
C ALA A 559 -8.63 -10.13 -4.10
N GLN A 560 -9.46 -11.11 -3.75
CA GLN A 560 -9.71 -12.28 -4.58
C GLN A 560 -11.01 -12.20 -5.38
N LEU A 561 -11.82 -11.14 -5.19
CA LEU A 561 -13.12 -10.99 -5.84
C LEU A 561 -12.99 -10.80 -7.37
N PRO A 562 -13.47 -11.75 -8.20
CA PRO A 562 -13.48 -11.56 -9.65
C PRO A 562 -14.65 -10.66 -10.10
N PRO A 563 -14.58 -10.03 -11.28
CA PRO A 563 -15.73 -9.38 -11.90
C PRO A 563 -16.96 -10.30 -11.97
N GLY A 564 -18.13 -9.76 -11.66
CA GLY A 564 -19.39 -10.52 -11.61
C GLY A 564 -19.61 -11.34 -10.33
N ALA A 565 -18.67 -11.34 -9.37
CA ALA A 565 -18.94 -11.84 -8.02
C ALA A 565 -19.85 -10.87 -7.25
N GLY A 566 -20.62 -11.40 -6.30
CA GLY A 566 -21.41 -10.61 -5.36
C GLY A 566 -20.63 -10.35 -4.06
N VAL A 567 -20.91 -9.21 -3.43
CA VAL A 567 -20.34 -8.82 -2.13
C VAL A 567 -21.44 -8.30 -1.22
N ARG A 568 -21.48 -8.81 0.02
CA ARG A 568 -22.34 -8.29 1.08
C ARG A 568 -21.49 -7.72 2.20
N PHE A 569 -21.90 -6.59 2.75
CA PHE A 569 -21.20 -5.97 3.88
C PHE A 569 -21.92 -6.25 5.20
N GLU A 570 -21.17 -6.75 6.18
CA GLU A 570 -21.68 -6.98 7.53
C GLU A 570 -21.13 -5.92 8.49
N PRO A 571 -21.95 -4.98 8.99
CA PRO A 571 -21.50 -3.98 9.93
C PRO A 571 -21.03 -4.61 11.25
N VAL A 572 -19.83 -4.22 11.69
CA VAL A 572 -19.20 -4.68 12.93
C VAL A 572 -18.69 -3.50 13.76
N THR A 573 -18.49 -3.72 15.06
CA THR A 573 -17.97 -2.69 15.96
C THR A 573 -16.47 -2.84 16.16
N PRO A 574 -15.66 -1.77 16.01
CA PRO A 574 -14.20 -1.85 16.10
C PRO A 574 -13.70 -2.30 17.48
N LEU A 575 -14.53 -2.15 18.53
CA LEU A 575 -14.20 -2.46 19.92
C LEU A 575 -14.66 -3.84 20.39
N THR A 576 -15.60 -4.50 19.70
CA THR A 576 -16.14 -5.81 20.14
C THR A 576 -15.95 -6.93 19.13
N LEU A 577 -15.19 -6.68 18.05
CA LEU A 577 -14.85 -7.71 17.06
C LEU A 577 -14.27 -8.96 17.71
N VAL A 578 -14.92 -10.08 17.47
CA VAL A 578 -14.38 -11.41 17.74
C VAL A 578 -13.60 -11.84 16.49
N PRO A 579 -12.43 -12.49 16.61
CA PRO A 579 -11.79 -13.12 15.47
C PRO A 579 -12.81 -13.98 14.72
N ALA A 580 -12.83 -13.92 13.39
CA ALA A 580 -13.61 -14.88 12.65
C ALA A 580 -13.06 -16.26 13.01
N VAL A 581 -13.91 -17.13 13.56
CA VAL A 581 -13.58 -18.55 13.64
C VAL A 581 -13.40 -18.98 12.19
N HIS A 582 -12.22 -19.50 11.83
CA HIS A 582 -12.01 -20.11 10.52
C HIS A 582 -13.11 -21.16 10.34
N LEU A 583 -14.12 -20.86 9.53
CA LEU A 583 -15.22 -21.80 9.29
C LEU A 583 -14.68 -22.95 8.43
N ASP A 584 -14.36 -24.01 9.16
CA ASP A 584 -14.49 -25.44 8.87
C ASP A 584 -14.29 -25.90 7.42
N ALA A 585 -13.10 -26.44 7.20
CA ALA A 585 -12.90 -27.54 6.29
C ALA A 585 -13.65 -28.79 6.82
N ALA A 586 -14.97 -28.85 6.67
CA ALA A 586 -15.75 -30.06 6.96
C ALA A 586 -17.08 -30.14 6.20
N THR A 587 -17.01 -30.58 4.95
CA THR A 587 -17.92 -31.61 4.43
C THR A 587 -17.11 -32.46 3.46
N ALA A 588 -16.42 -33.46 3.99
CA ALA A 588 -15.94 -34.58 3.20
C ALA A 588 -17.15 -35.30 2.57
N PRO A 589 -17.06 -35.80 1.33
CA PRO A 589 -18.13 -36.61 0.77
C PRO A 589 -18.28 -37.87 1.63
N GLU A 590 -19.52 -38.22 1.95
CA GLU A 590 -19.87 -39.44 2.67
C GLU A 590 -19.13 -40.62 2.03
N ARG A 591 -18.27 -41.28 2.81
CA ARG A 591 -17.77 -42.60 2.45
C ARG A 591 -18.98 -43.51 2.36
N GLY A 592 -19.22 -44.05 1.17
CA GLY A 592 -20.29 -45.00 0.91
C GLY A 592 -20.34 -46.08 2.00
N THR A 593 -21.53 -46.25 2.57
CA THR A 593 -21.88 -47.37 3.41
C THR A 593 -21.70 -48.65 2.60
N ALA A 594 -20.62 -49.39 2.90
CA ALA A 594 -20.51 -50.78 2.51
C ALA A 594 -21.56 -51.57 3.29
N ASP A 595 -22.43 -52.24 2.53
CA ASP A 595 -23.44 -53.19 2.96
C ASP A 595 -22.78 -54.44 3.60
N PRO A 596 -23.05 -54.79 4.87
CA PRO A 596 -22.65 -56.06 5.44
C PRO A 596 -23.91 -56.88 5.77
N GLY A 597 -24.34 -57.72 4.82
CA GLY A 597 -25.59 -58.46 4.96
C GLY A 597 -25.64 -59.81 4.23
N ALA A 598 -24.56 -60.58 4.22
CA ALA A 598 -24.60 -62.01 3.90
C ALA A 598 -23.40 -62.72 4.55
N ASP A 599 -23.58 -63.36 5.70
CA ASP A 599 -23.56 -64.83 5.79
C ASP A 599 -23.78 -65.27 7.25
N SER A 600 -24.70 -66.20 7.43
CA SER A 600 -25.05 -66.80 8.72
C SER A 600 -24.33 -68.13 8.83
N ALA A 601 -23.38 -68.26 9.75
CA ALA A 601 -22.87 -69.57 10.15
C ALA A 601 -22.64 -69.60 11.67
N GLU A 602 -23.49 -70.40 12.32
CA GLU A 602 -23.43 -70.80 13.72
C GLU A 602 -22.10 -71.48 14.06
N HIS A 603 -21.50 -71.19 15.23
CA HIS A 603 -21.00 -72.22 16.16
C HIS A 603 -20.72 -71.61 17.56
N PRO A 604 -20.97 -72.36 18.66
CA PRO A 604 -21.13 -71.80 20.00
C PRO A 604 -19.84 -71.72 20.83
N ALA A 605 -19.87 -70.79 21.80
CA ALA A 605 -18.84 -70.48 22.76
C ALA A 605 -18.56 -71.61 23.77
N THR A 606 -17.29 -71.71 24.18
CA THR A 606 -16.86 -72.38 25.43
C THR A 606 -16.20 -71.31 26.32
N PRO A 607 -16.53 -71.19 27.62
CA PRO A 607 -16.01 -70.14 28.49
C PRO A 607 -14.71 -70.59 29.18
N LEU A 608 -13.74 -69.68 29.30
CA LEU A 608 -12.60 -69.83 30.20
C LEU A 608 -12.58 -68.67 31.21
N GLU A 609 -12.27 -69.08 32.43
CA GLU A 609 -12.46 -68.40 33.70
C GLU A 609 -11.61 -67.15 33.89
N ARG A 610 -12.14 -66.23 34.71
CA ARG A 610 -11.41 -65.15 35.37
C ARG A 610 -10.49 -65.73 36.44
N THR A 611 -9.28 -65.21 36.53
CA THR A 611 -8.63 -64.85 37.81
C THR A 611 -7.43 -63.94 37.51
N ASP A 612 -7.54 -62.66 37.89
CA ASP A 612 -6.41 -61.73 38.05
C ASP A 612 -5.62 -62.09 39.34
N PRO A 613 -4.40 -61.58 39.57
CA PRO A 613 -4.09 -60.15 39.70
C PRO A 613 -3.18 -59.54 38.61
#